data_AF-A0A4P8EJZ5-F1
#
_entry.id   AF-A0A4P8EJZ5-F1
#
_cell.length_a   1.000
_cell.length_b   1.000
_cell.length_c   1.000
_cell.angle_alpha   90.00
_cell.angle_beta   90.00
_cell.angle_gamma   90.00
#
_symmetry.space_group_name_H-M   'P 1'
#
loop_
_entity.id
_entity.type
_entity.pdbx_description
1 polymer ?
#
loop_
_entity_poly.entity_id
_entity_poly.type
_entity_poly.pdbx_seq_one_letter_code
_entity_poly.pdbx_strand_id
1 'polypeptide(L)'
;MSVALLFELMAKGNGGELKVSSHPANQRGASSNEVAGIDVFEADGEPLRHCAEAKDKPFTRPDVDHAASKVAEAGHSRLISIYGPNAKAGMELEAVVAEYEEKGFDLTFVSAPAFAQGIVSLAPSVTWAEVVELINKHLAMTRAKEMTIQHCKEVIEKVSV
;
A
#
# COMPACT_ATOMS: atom_id res chain seq x y z
N MET A 1 8.19 0.70 6.58
CA MET A 1 8.39 0.25 5.18
C MET A 1 7.16 0.65 4.39
N SER A 2 7.28 1.44 3.32
CA SER A 2 6.10 1.95 2.61
C SER A 2 5.48 0.84 1.76
N VAL A 3 4.24 0.46 2.08
CA VAL A 3 3.43 -0.50 1.30
C VAL A 3 3.44 -0.21 -0.20
N ALA A 4 3.49 1.07 -0.58
CA ALA A 4 3.60 1.53 -1.96
C ALA A 4 4.74 0.86 -2.77
N LEU A 5 5.90 0.62 -2.15
CA LEU A 5 7.06 0.03 -2.84
C LEU A 5 6.79 -1.42 -3.28
N LEU A 6 5.91 -2.13 -2.56
CA LEU A 6 5.61 -3.52 -2.84
C LEU A 6 4.85 -3.65 -4.18
N PHE A 7 4.01 -2.69 -4.52
CA PHE A 7 3.35 -2.68 -5.83
C PHE A 7 4.37 -2.50 -6.97
N GLU A 8 5.32 -1.59 -6.84
CA GLU A 8 6.40 -1.43 -7.83
C GLU A 8 7.30 -2.67 -7.91
N LEU A 9 7.60 -3.28 -6.76
CA LEU A 9 8.37 -4.51 -6.67
C LEU A 9 7.69 -5.66 -7.43
N MET A 10 6.39 -5.85 -7.21
CA MET A 10 5.59 -6.85 -7.90
C MET A 10 5.63 -6.66 -9.41
N ALA A 11 5.45 -5.42 -9.88
CA ALA A 11 5.46 -5.10 -11.31
C ALA A 11 6.81 -5.45 -11.94
N LYS A 12 7.91 -4.96 -11.34
CA LYS A 12 9.27 -5.24 -11.81
C LYS A 12 9.56 -6.73 -11.85
N GLY A 13 9.15 -7.46 -10.81
CA GLY A 13 9.32 -8.91 -10.72
C GLY A 13 8.56 -9.73 -11.76
N ASN A 14 7.61 -9.10 -12.46
CA ASN A 14 6.86 -9.70 -13.57
C ASN A 14 7.20 -9.06 -14.92
N GLY A 15 8.30 -8.29 -15.01
CA GLY A 15 8.73 -7.63 -16.24
C GLY A 15 7.86 -6.44 -16.68
N GLY A 16 7.06 -5.89 -15.76
CA GLY A 16 6.21 -4.73 -15.99
C GLY A 16 6.63 -3.52 -15.16
N GLU A 17 5.88 -2.43 -15.35
CA GLU A 17 6.04 -1.20 -14.58
C GLU A 17 4.67 -0.72 -14.09
N LEU A 18 4.63 -0.14 -12.90
CA LEU A 18 3.46 0.53 -12.35
C LEU A 18 3.87 1.91 -11.85
N LYS A 19 2.97 2.87 -12.00
CA LYS A 19 3.12 4.19 -11.39
C LYS A 19 2.39 4.19 -10.06
N VAL A 20 3.13 4.38 -8.96
CA VAL A 20 2.55 4.39 -7.61
C VAL A 20 2.58 5.79 -7.01
N SER A 21 1.43 6.26 -6.57
CA SER A 21 1.27 7.51 -5.83
C SER A 21 0.90 7.19 -4.38
N SER A 22 1.71 7.63 -3.42
CA SER A 22 1.40 7.49 -1.99
C SER A 22 1.13 8.87 -1.41
N HIS A 23 -0.06 9.04 -0.84
CA HIS A 23 -0.53 10.33 -0.38
C HIS A 23 -0.38 10.45 1.14
N PRO A 24 0.23 11.53 1.67
CA PRO A 24 0.38 11.70 3.10
C PRO A 24 -0.98 11.70 3.83
N ALA A 25 -1.10 10.90 4.89
CA ALA A 25 -2.34 10.78 5.68
C ALA A 25 -2.87 12.12 6.25
N ASN A 26 -1.98 13.11 6.36
CA ASN A 26 -2.21 14.45 6.89
C ASN A 26 -2.43 15.53 5.80
N GLN A 27 -2.55 15.14 4.53
CA GLN A 27 -2.91 16.02 3.41
C GLN A 27 -4.11 15.52 2.60
N ARG A 28 -4.93 14.62 3.19
CA ARG A 28 -6.12 14.07 2.54
C ARG A 28 -7.02 15.17 1.99
N GLY A 29 -7.27 15.12 0.68
CA GLY A 29 -8.18 16.04 -0.02
C GLY A 29 -7.52 17.30 -0.58
N ALA A 30 -6.19 17.40 -0.58
CA ALA A 30 -5.49 18.51 -1.21
C ALA A 30 -5.36 18.37 -2.75
N SER A 31 -5.59 17.18 -3.31
CA SER A 31 -5.51 16.88 -4.74
C SER A 31 -6.81 16.27 -5.25
N SER A 32 -7.31 16.76 -6.38
CA SER A 32 -8.51 16.25 -7.07
C SER A 32 -8.36 14.81 -7.58
N ASN A 33 -7.15 14.26 -7.56
CA ASN A 33 -6.82 12.94 -8.11
C ASN A 33 -6.44 11.91 -7.02
N GLU A 34 -6.69 12.20 -5.74
CA GLU A 34 -6.40 11.30 -4.62
C GLU A 34 -7.61 10.39 -4.34
N VAL A 35 -7.53 9.12 -4.77
CA VAL A 35 -8.61 8.14 -4.55
C VAL A 35 -8.45 7.48 -3.18
N ALA A 36 -7.33 6.80 -2.94
CA ALA A 36 -6.99 6.14 -1.67
C ALA A 36 -5.67 6.67 -1.08
N GLY A 37 -5.24 6.11 0.06
CA GLY A 37 -3.93 6.45 0.63
C GLY A 37 -2.75 6.06 -0.28
N ILE A 38 -2.96 5.05 -1.13
CA ILE A 38 -2.02 4.58 -2.16
C ILE A 38 -2.83 4.28 -3.42
N ASP A 39 -2.51 4.99 -4.48
CA ASP A 39 -3.09 4.82 -5.81
C ASP A 39 -2.04 4.20 -6.74
N VAL A 40 -2.39 3.08 -7.39
CA VAL A 40 -1.49 2.31 -8.26
C VAL A 40 -2.06 2.32 -9.66
N PHE A 41 -1.34 2.90 -10.61
CA PHE A 41 -1.74 3.04 -12.00
C PHE A 41 -0.89 2.17 -12.92
N GLU A 42 -1.38 1.92 -14.13
CA GLU A 42 -0.54 1.42 -15.23
C GLU A 42 0.66 2.36 -15.51
N ALA A 43 1.64 1.87 -16.27
CA ALA A 43 2.91 2.57 -16.49
C ALA A 43 2.77 3.97 -17.14
N ASP A 44 1.79 4.14 -18.03
CA ASP A 44 1.43 5.41 -18.67
C ASP A 44 0.66 6.36 -17.73
N GLY A 45 0.28 5.88 -16.55
CA GLY A 45 -0.39 6.63 -15.50
C GLY A 45 -1.91 6.53 -15.50
N GLU A 46 -2.53 5.79 -16.43
CA GLU A 46 -3.97 5.52 -16.46
C GLU A 46 -4.24 4.20 -17.21
N PRO A 47 -5.15 3.32 -16.78
CA PRO A 47 -6.09 3.52 -15.68
C PRO A 47 -5.48 3.25 -14.28
N LEU A 48 -6.18 3.71 -13.25
CA LEU A 48 -5.97 3.25 -11.88
C LEU A 48 -6.27 1.75 -11.80
N ARG A 49 -5.26 0.97 -11.38
CA ARG A 49 -5.26 -0.49 -11.32
C ARG A 49 -5.58 -1.02 -9.93
N HIS A 50 -5.01 -0.40 -8.89
CA HIS A 50 -5.24 -0.80 -7.50
C HIS A 50 -5.36 0.41 -6.56
N CYS A 51 -6.26 0.30 -5.59
CA CYS A 51 -6.38 1.21 -4.46
C CYS A 51 -5.96 0.48 -3.18
N ALA A 52 -5.11 1.11 -2.38
CA ALA A 52 -4.74 0.58 -1.09
C ALA A 52 -4.76 1.65 0.01
N GLU A 53 -5.10 1.20 1.22
CA GLU A 53 -5.11 2.01 2.43
C GLU A 53 -4.15 1.35 3.43
N ALA A 54 -3.13 2.08 3.88
CA ALA A 54 -2.18 1.56 4.85
C ALA A 54 -2.32 2.26 6.22
N LYS A 55 -2.55 1.50 7.29
CA LYS A 55 -2.64 2.03 8.66
C LYS A 55 -1.73 1.27 9.62
N ASP A 56 -1.04 1.99 10.51
CA ASP A 56 -0.25 1.42 11.61
C ASP A 56 -0.74 1.93 12.97
N LYS A 57 -1.99 2.38 13.05
CA LYS A 57 -2.65 2.85 14.27
C LYS A 57 -3.99 2.14 14.40
N PRO A 58 -4.61 2.11 15.60
CA PRO A 58 -5.98 1.64 15.73
C PRO A 58 -6.90 2.31 14.72
N PHE A 59 -7.79 1.52 14.13
CA PHE A 59 -8.74 1.97 13.11
C PHE A 59 -10.11 1.37 13.40
N THR A 60 -11.13 2.10 12.99
CA THR A 60 -12.54 1.83 13.32
C THR A 60 -13.36 1.59 12.06
N ARG A 61 -14.60 1.12 12.23
CA ARG A 61 -15.53 0.95 11.11
C ARG A 61 -15.70 2.23 10.26
N PRO A 62 -15.90 3.43 10.85
CA PRO A 62 -15.93 4.68 10.08
C PRO A 62 -14.67 4.97 9.26
N ASP A 63 -13.48 4.58 9.73
CA ASP A 63 -12.24 4.75 8.96
C ASP A 63 -12.26 3.95 7.65
N VAL A 64 -12.75 2.71 7.73
CA VAL A 64 -12.87 1.79 6.59
C VAL A 64 -13.97 2.27 5.65
N ASP A 65 -15.13 2.64 6.20
CA ASP A 65 -16.25 3.11 5.39
C ASP A 65 -15.90 4.38 4.62
N HIS A 66 -15.16 5.30 5.24
CA HIS A 66 -14.68 6.49 4.57
C HIS A 66 -13.71 6.16 3.42
N ALA A 67 -12.76 5.25 3.65
CA ALA A 67 -11.82 4.84 2.62
C ALA A 67 -12.50 4.12 1.44
N ALA A 68 -13.41 3.18 1.73
CA ALA A 68 -14.13 2.45 0.69
C ALA A 68 -15.10 3.35 -0.09
N SER A 69 -15.80 4.28 0.59
CA SER A 69 -16.71 5.23 -0.09
C SER A 69 -15.94 6.14 -1.05
N LYS A 70 -14.77 6.65 -0.68
CA LYS A 70 -13.92 7.44 -1.59
C LYS A 70 -13.55 6.66 -2.85
N VAL A 71 -13.17 5.40 -2.71
CA VAL A 71 -12.82 4.51 -3.83
C VAL A 71 -14.04 4.25 -4.72
N ALA A 72 -15.20 4.00 -4.12
CA ALA A 72 -16.46 3.79 -4.83
C ALA A 72 -16.93 5.04 -5.59
N GLU A 73 -16.84 6.21 -4.97
CA GLU A 73 -17.19 7.51 -5.58
C GLU A 73 -16.28 7.85 -6.78
N ALA A 74 -15.04 7.37 -6.77
CA ALA A 74 -14.12 7.46 -7.91
C ALA A 74 -14.40 6.42 -9.01
N GLY A 75 -15.43 5.58 -8.87
CA GLY A 75 -15.81 4.57 -9.87
C GLY A 75 -15.07 3.24 -9.76
N HIS A 76 -14.37 2.98 -8.66
CA HIS A 76 -13.63 1.74 -8.42
C HIS A 76 -14.35 0.86 -7.39
N SER A 77 -14.25 -0.46 -7.55
CA SER A 77 -14.97 -1.42 -6.71
C SER A 77 -14.06 -2.26 -5.83
N ARG A 78 -12.77 -1.90 -5.67
CA ARG A 78 -11.79 -2.74 -4.96
C ARG A 78 -10.86 -1.92 -4.08
N LEU A 79 -10.66 -2.37 -2.83
CA LEU A 79 -9.74 -1.75 -1.88
C LEU A 79 -9.00 -2.82 -1.06
N ILE A 80 -7.68 -2.70 -1.01
CA ILE A 80 -6.85 -3.50 -0.09
C ILE A 80 -6.51 -2.63 1.13
N SER A 81 -6.99 -3.03 2.29
CA SER A 81 -6.66 -2.42 3.57
C SER A 81 -5.50 -3.16 4.24
N ILE A 82 -4.38 -2.48 4.40
CA ILE A 82 -3.11 -3.04 4.85
C ILE A 82 -2.80 -2.50 6.24
N TYR A 83 -2.67 -3.39 7.22
CA TYR A 83 -2.48 -2.99 8.61
C TYR A 83 -1.11 -3.41 9.15
N GLY A 84 -0.43 -2.45 9.80
CA GLY A 84 0.87 -2.65 10.42
C GLY A 84 0.77 -3.29 11.81
N PRO A 85 1.93 -3.64 12.42
CA PRO A 85 1.98 -4.35 13.70
C PRO A 85 1.40 -3.57 14.88
N ASN A 86 1.30 -2.23 14.79
CA ASN A 86 0.73 -1.39 15.83
C ASN A 86 -0.77 -1.11 15.63
N ALA A 87 -1.33 -1.57 14.51
CA ALA A 87 -2.74 -1.40 14.22
C ALA A 87 -3.60 -2.33 15.08
N LYS A 88 -4.80 -1.86 15.42
CA LYS A 88 -5.83 -2.66 16.10
C LYS A 88 -7.17 -2.34 15.44
N ALA A 89 -7.84 -3.37 14.95
CA ALA A 89 -9.18 -3.23 14.41
C ALA A 89 -10.17 -3.05 15.56
N GLY A 90 -11.01 -2.03 15.49
CA GLY A 90 -12.15 -1.83 16.39
C GLY A 90 -13.42 -2.58 15.95
N MET A 91 -13.28 -3.58 15.09
CA MET A 91 -14.36 -4.35 14.48
C MET A 91 -13.86 -5.72 14.02
N GLU A 92 -14.78 -6.66 13.81
CA GLU A 92 -14.50 -7.97 13.22
C GLU A 92 -14.29 -7.83 11.71
N LEU A 93 -13.08 -8.09 11.24
CA LEU A 93 -12.67 -7.80 9.87
C LEU A 93 -13.41 -8.66 8.85
N GLU A 94 -13.60 -9.95 9.15
CA GLU A 94 -14.27 -10.92 8.29
C GLU A 94 -15.74 -10.57 8.07
N ALA A 95 -16.42 -10.08 9.10
CA ALA A 95 -17.79 -9.61 8.99
C ALA A 95 -17.89 -8.39 8.06
N VAL A 96 -16.94 -7.45 8.17
CA VAL A 96 -16.89 -6.28 7.30
C VAL A 96 -16.61 -6.69 5.85
N VAL A 97 -15.72 -7.64 5.61
CA VAL A 97 -15.45 -8.15 4.24
C VAL A 97 -16.73 -8.71 3.62
N ALA A 98 -17.46 -9.58 4.32
CA ALA A 98 -18.71 -10.17 3.82
C ALA A 98 -19.77 -9.09 3.52
N GLU A 99 -19.91 -8.08 4.38
CA GLU A 99 -20.84 -6.97 4.14
C GLU A 99 -20.49 -6.13 2.90
N TYR A 100 -19.21 -5.98 2.56
CA TYR A 100 -18.76 -5.25 1.37
C TYR A 100 -18.90 -6.09 0.09
N GLU A 101 -18.66 -7.39 0.18
CA GLU A 101 -18.89 -8.34 -0.90
C GLU A 101 -20.37 -8.35 -1.32
N GLU A 102 -21.31 -8.36 -0.37
CA GLU A 102 -22.75 -8.24 -0.64
C GLU A 102 -23.13 -6.93 -1.36
N LYS A 103 -22.32 -5.88 -1.21
CA LYS A 103 -22.50 -4.58 -1.88
C LYS A 103 -21.80 -4.51 -3.23
N GLY A 104 -21.17 -5.60 -3.69
CA GLY A 104 -20.41 -5.64 -4.94
C GLY A 104 -19.09 -4.88 -4.88
N PHE A 105 -18.48 -4.78 -3.69
CA PHE A 105 -17.21 -4.09 -3.48
C PHE A 105 -16.19 -5.03 -2.84
N ASP A 106 -15.08 -5.30 -3.53
CA ASP A 106 -14.03 -6.21 -3.08
C ASP A 106 -13.14 -5.50 -2.04
N LEU A 107 -13.45 -5.70 -0.76
CA LEU A 107 -12.63 -5.24 0.36
C LEU A 107 -11.82 -6.41 0.92
N THR A 108 -10.54 -6.18 1.21
CA THR A 108 -9.70 -7.17 1.90
C THR A 108 -8.84 -6.51 2.96
N PHE A 109 -8.65 -7.19 4.08
CA PHE A 109 -7.69 -6.81 5.11
C PHE A 109 -6.49 -7.75 5.08
N VAL A 110 -5.28 -7.19 5.13
CA VAL A 110 -4.05 -7.99 5.18
C VAL A 110 -3.00 -7.31 6.05
N SER A 111 -2.28 -8.09 6.84
CA SER A 111 -1.16 -7.53 7.62
C SER A 111 -0.03 -7.12 6.67
N ALA A 112 0.67 -6.02 6.98
CA ALA A 112 1.80 -5.56 6.19
C ALA A 112 2.90 -6.64 5.99
N PRO A 113 3.25 -7.47 7.01
CA PRO A 113 4.17 -8.59 6.80
C PRO A 113 3.65 -9.64 5.83
N ALA A 114 2.39 -10.07 5.95
CA ALA A 114 1.80 -11.07 5.06
C ALA A 114 1.72 -10.56 3.61
N PHE A 115 1.33 -9.29 3.45
CA PHE A 115 1.31 -8.64 2.14
C PHE A 115 2.72 -8.60 1.52
N ALA A 116 3.73 -8.17 2.27
CA ALA A 116 5.11 -8.15 1.79
C ALA A 116 5.62 -9.54 1.39
N GLN A 117 5.38 -10.57 2.20
CA GLN A 117 5.77 -11.94 1.90
C GLN A 117 5.11 -12.47 0.61
N GLY A 118 3.81 -12.22 0.45
CA GLY A 118 3.06 -12.59 -0.74
C GLY A 118 3.62 -11.90 -1.99
N ILE A 119 3.84 -10.58 -1.92
CA ILE A 119 4.39 -9.81 -3.03
C ILE A 119 5.79 -10.25 -3.42
N VAL A 120 6.69 -10.46 -2.45
CA VAL A 120 8.05 -10.95 -2.72
C VAL A 120 8.00 -12.31 -3.43
N SER A 121 7.09 -13.19 -3.01
CA SER A 121 6.89 -14.50 -3.65
C SER A 121 6.34 -14.39 -5.08
N LEU A 122 5.59 -13.32 -5.37
CA LEU A 122 5.04 -13.01 -6.70
C LEU A 122 5.98 -12.16 -7.57
N ALA A 123 7.19 -11.84 -7.10
CA ALA A 123 8.15 -11.00 -7.79
C ALA A 123 9.47 -11.78 -8.08
N PRO A 124 9.42 -12.89 -8.84
CA PRO A 124 10.50 -13.87 -8.92
C PRO A 124 11.80 -13.34 -9.55
N SER A 125 11.73 -12.28 -10.37
CA SER A 125 12.89 -11.78 -11.10
C SER A 125 13.60 -10.59 -10.46
N VAL A 126 13.14 -10.09 -9.30
CA VAL A 126 13.75 -8.88 -8.70
C VAL A 126 15.03 -9.22 -7.96
N THR A 127 16.09 -8.50 -8.30
CA THR A 127 17.38 -8.58 -7.62
C THR A 127 17.38 -7.77 -6.31
N TRP A 128 18.26 -8.13 -5.37
CA TRP A 128 18.42 -7.34 -4.14
C TRP A 128 18.79 -5.87 -4.40
N ALA A 129 19.59 -5.60 -5.45
CA ALA A 129 19.95 -4.24 -5.83
C ALA A 129 18.73 -3.39 -6.21
N GLU A 130 17.80 -3.96 -6.98
CA GLU A 130 16.54 -3.29 -7.34
C GLU A 130 15.62 -3.09 -6.13
N VAL A 131 15.60 -4.03 -5.18
CA VAL A 131 14.89 -3.85 -3.90
C VAL A 131 15.44 -2.65 -3.14
N VAL A 132 16.76 -2.54 -3.02
CA VAL A 132 17.43 -1.42 -2.34
C VAL A 132 17.16 -0.10 -3.05
N GLU A 133 17.20 -0.08 -4.39
CA GLU A 133 16.85 1.09 -5.19
C GLU A 133 15.42 1.57 -4.91
N LEU A 134 14.45 0.65 -4.92
CA LEU A 134 13.05 0.95 -4.60
C LEU A 134 12.89 1.48 -3.17
N ILE A 135 13.56 0.87 -2.19
CA ILE A 135 13.52 1.36 -0.80
C ILE A 135 14.02 2.80 -0.73
N ASN A 136 15.17 3.09 -1.33
CA ASN A 136 15.76 4.43 -1.34
C ASN A 136 14.87 5.45 -2.06
N LYS A 137 14.30 5.07 -3.21
CA LYS A 137 13.31 5.88 -3.95
C LYS A 137 12.14 6.27 -3.05
N HIS A 138 11.52 5.28 -2.38
CA HIS A 138 10.33 5.54 -1.55
C HIS A 138 10.64 6.30 -0.25
N LEU A 139 11.80 6.11 0.36
CA LEU A 139 12.24 6.92 1.50
C LEU A 139 12.35 8.41 1.12
N ALA A 140 12.90 8.71 -0.07
CA ALA A 140 12.99 10.06 -0.59
C ALA A 140 11.61 10.65 -0.94
N MET A 141 10.77 9.90 -1.66
CA MET A 141 9.44 10.36 -2.08
C MET A 141 8.53 10.68 -0.89
N THR A 142 8.55 9.85 0.15
CA THR A 142 7.70 10.01 1.34
C THR A 142 8.24 11.02 2.36
N ARG A 143 9.43 11.60 2.11
CA ARG A 143 10.15 12.45 3.07
C ARG A 143 10.21 11.80 4.45
N ALA A 144 10.62 10.53 4.47
CA ALA A 144 10.68 9.74 5.69
C ALA A 144 11.54 10.44 6.77
N LYS A 145 11.20 10.26 8.04
CA LYS A 145 11.99 10.81 9.14
C LYS A 145 13.40 10.22 9.12
N GLU A 146 14.40 11.00 9.54
CA GLU A 146 15.80 10.57 9.55
C GLU A 146 16.00 9.22 10.27
N MET A 147 15.33 9.02 11.42
CA MET A 147 15.38 7.74 12.13
C MET A 147 14.89 6.55 11.29
N THR A 148 13.88 6.76 10.44
CA THR A 148 13.37 5.72 9.53
C THR A 148 14.38 5.44 8.41
N ILE A 149 14.99 6.48 7.85
CA ILE A 149 16.04 6.35 6.83
C ILE A 149 17.22 5.57 7.40
N GLN A 150 17.69 5.95 8.59
CA GLN A 150 18.81 5.31 9.27
C GLN A 150 18.51 3.84 9.58
N HIS A 151 17.31 3.54 10.12
CA HIS A 151 16.90 2.17 10.36
C HIS A 151 16.89 1.31 9.09
N CYS A 152 16.38 1.84 7.97
CA CYS A 152 16.40 1.12 6.69
C CYS A 152 17.83 0.85 6.20
N LYS A 153 18.76 1.81 6.32
CA LYS A 153 20.16 1.61 5.96
C LYS A 153 20.81 0.48 6.77
N GLU A 154 20.61 0.48 8.09
CA GLU A 154 21.14 -0.57 8.97
C GLU A 154 20.60 -1.97 8.62
N VAL A 155 19.33 -2.06 8.22
CA VAL A 155 18.73 -3.33 7.77
C VAL A 155 19.34 -3.77 6.44
N ILE A 156 19.50 -2.86 5.48
CA ILE A 156 20.09 -3.16 4.17
C ILE A 156 21.53 -3.65 4.31
N GLU A 157 22.33 -3.00 5.16
CA GLU A 157 23.71 -3.39 5.43
C GLU A 157 23.81 -4.79 6.04
N LYS A 158 22.92 -5.13 6.98
CA LYS A 158 22.90 -6.46 7.63
C LYS A 158 22.54 -7.60 6.68
N VAL A 159 21.71 -7.33 5.67
CA VAL A 159 21.23 -8.34 4.70
C VAL A 159 22.19 -8.50 3.53
N SER A 160 23.08 -7.52 3.31
CA SER A 160 24.05 -7.55 2.21
C SER A 160 25.35 -8.30 2.55
N VAL A 161 25.41 -8.94 3.72
CA VAL A 161 26.52 -9.78 4.23
C VAL A 161 26.08 -11.24 4.26
#